data_AF-A0A962HBR7-F1
#
_entry.id   AF-A0A962HBR7-F1
#
_cell.length_a   1.000
_cell.length_b   1.000
_cell.length_c   1.000
_cell.angle_alpha   90.00
_cell.angle_beta   90.00
_cell.angle_gamma   90.00
#
_symmetry.space_group_name_H-M   'P 1'
#
loop_
_entity.id
_entity.type
_entity.pdbx_description
1 polymer ?
#
loop_
_entity_poly.entity_id
_entity_poly.type
_entity_poly.pdbx_seq_one_letter_code
_entity_poly.pdbx_strand_id
1 'polypeptide(L)'
;GVTTVGTTGNGTIVATPSGGAASGTTTLGSFNITGADAASFTRTSAATLTFTAGVNTPQNITLTCVSGAATRTANLQATETITGGATTQRFWQLVCPAGSPNPLGPSIAYNPTAGASAGTGGPVNFTGVTTVGTTGNGTIVATPSGGAAAATTTLGSFSITGADAASFARTSAATLT
;
A
#
# COMPACT_ATOMS: atom_id res chain seq x y z
N GLY A 1 11.55 -2.09 4.34
CA GLY A 1 11.42 -2.36 2.90
C GLY A 1 9.98 -2.12 2.48
N VAL A 2 9.71 -2.00 1.19
CA VAL A 2 8.34 -1.92 0.66
C VAL A 2 7.76 -3.33 0.52
N THR A 3 6.47 -3.50 0.80
CA THR A 3 5.81 -4.83 0.77
C THR A 3 4.58 -4.84 -0.13
N THR A 4 3.74 -3.81 -0.05
CA THR A 4 2.57 -3.63 -0.94
C THR A 4 2.71 -2.35 -1.75
N VAL A 5 2.04 -2.27 -2.91
CA VAL A 5 2.00 -1.05 -3.73
C VAL A 5 1.52 0.13 -2.89
N GLY A 6 2.20 1.27 -2.98
CA GLY A 6 1.88 2.48 -2.22
C GLY A 6 2.52 2.55 -0.83
N THR A 7 3.23 1.51 -0.38
CA THR A 7 3.98 1.58 0.89
C THR A 7 5.28 2.36 0.74
N THR A 8 5.73 2.94 1.85
CA THR A 8 6.97 3.72 1.91
C THR A 8 8.14 2.84 2.34
N GLY A 9 9.24 2.89 1.58
CA GLY A 9 10.53 2.32 1.94
C GLY A 9 11.53 3.41 2.32
N ASN A 10 12.49 3.08 3.17
CA ASN A 10 13.57 3.97 3.57
C ASN A 10 14.89 3.48 2.98
N GLY A 11 15.76 4.41 2.60
CA GLY A 11 17.13 4.15 2.14
C GLY A 11 18.10 5.19 2.69
N THR A 12 19.37 4.83 2.75
CA THR A 12 20.42 5.71 3.27
C THR A 12 21.68 5.62 2.42
N ILE A 13 22.25 6.78 2.10
CA ILE A 13 23.62 6.87 1.59
C ILE A 13 24.48 7.45 2.72
N VAL A 14 25.56 6.75 3.07
CA VAL A 14 26.49 7.20 4.11
C VAL A 14 27.62 7.97 3.44
N ALA A 15 27.75 9.25 3.77
CA ALA A 15 28.87 10.08 3.35
C ALA A 15 29.88 10.17 4.50
N THR A 16 31.02 9.49 4.34
CA THR A 16 32.11 9.49 5.31
C THR A 16 33.22 10.41 4.81
N PRO A 17 33.54 11.51 5.54
CA PRO A 17 34.64 12.37 5.15
C PRO A 17 35.98 11.65 5.34
N SER A 18 36.93 11.93 4.47
CA SER A 18 38.31 11.44 4.58
C SER A 18 39.30 12.53 4.15
N GLY A 19 40.40 12.62 4.88
CA GLY A 19 41.46 13.61 4.62
C GLY A 19 41.08 15.06 4.98
N GLY A 20 41.75 16.00 4.33
CA GLY A 20 41.63 17.44 4.59
C GLY A 20 42.73 17.98 5.52
N ALA A 21 43.04 19.26 5.36
CA ALA A 21 44.01 20.00 6.19
C ALA A 21 43.49 21.41 6.47
N ALA A 22 44.15 22.12 7.39
CA ALA A 22 43.96 23.56 7.64
C ALA A 22 42.50 24.01 7.88
N SER A 23 41.72 23.23 8.65
CA SER A 23 40.32 23.55 9.01
C SER A 23 39.37 23.75 7.82
N GLY A 24 39.71 23.23 6.64
CA GLY A 24 38.85 23.32 5.46
C GLY A 24 37.50 22.61 5.66
N THR A 25 36.47 23.12 5.00
CA THR A 25 35.15 22.51 4.92
C THR A 25 34.87 21.98 3.52
N THR A 26 34.17 20.85 3.45
CA THR A 26 33.51 20.35 2.26
C THR A 26 32.01 20.30 2.53
N THR A 27 31.20 20.77 1.59
CA THR A 27 29.75 20.68 1.67
C THR A 27 29.21 19.77 0.58
N LEU A 28 28.15 19.04 0.90
CA LEU A 28 27.35 18.30 -0.09
C LEU A 28 25.94 18.86 -0.05
N GLY A 29 25.52 19.50 -1.14
CA GLY A 29 24.28 20.26 -1.22
C GLY A 29 23.64 20.20 -2.61
N SER A 30 22.69 21.09 -2.86
CA SER A 30 22.01 21.24 -4.17
C SER A 30 21.46 19.93 -4.71
N PHE A 31 20.89 19.10 -3.83
CA PHE A 31 20.44 17.78 -4.23
C PHE A 31 19.25 17.87 -5.18
N ASN A 32 19.29 17.08 -6.25
CA ASN A 32 18.25 17.02 -7.25
C ASN A 32 17.91 15.57 -7.58
N ILE A 33 16.63 15.23 -7.63
CA ILE A 33 16.16 13.90 -8.02
C ILE A 33 15.52 14.02 -9.40
N THR A 34 16.00 13.21 -10.33
CA THR A 34 15.58 13.24 -11.74
C THR A 34 15.26 11.84 -12.25
N GLY A 35 14.56 11.76 -13.38
CA GLY A 35 14.12 10.51 -13.99
C GLY A 35 12.60 10.37 -14.02
N ALA A 36 12.12 9.32 -14.69
CA ALA A 36 10.70 9.09 -14.91
C ALA A 36 9.92 8.91 -13.59
N ASP A 37 10.52 8.24 -12.60
CA ASP A 37 9.89 7.98 -11.31
C ASP A 37 10.35 8.95 -10.20
N ALA A 38 10.97 10.09 -10.54
CA ALA A 38 11.55 11.01 -9.56
C ALA A 38 10.56 11.42 -8.45
N ALA A 39 9.29 11.64 -8.81
CA ALA A 39 8.22 11.99 -7.88
C ALA A 39 7.92 10.91 -6.83
N SER A 40 8.38 9.67 -7.04
CA SER A 40 8.21 8.56 -6.10
C SER A 40 9.31 8.49 -5.05
N PHE A 41 10.32 9.37 -5.11
CA PHE A 41 11.43 9.43 -4.15
C PHE A 41 11.43 10.77 -3.43
N THR A 42 11.89 10.78 -2.19
CA THR A 42 12.03 12.01 -1.41
C THR A 42 13.29 11.93 -0.56
N ARG A 43 14.08 13.01 -0.55
CA ARG A 43 15.20 13.17 0.37
C ARG A 43 14.69 13.79 1.66
N THR A 44 14.95 13.15 2.78
CA THR A 44 14.50 13.57 4.12
C THR A 44 15.63 14.10 5.01
N SER A 45 16.88 14.02 4.57
CA SER A 45 18.01 14.61 5.28
C SER A 45 18.05 16.13 5.16
N ALA A 46 18.98 16.76 5.87
CA ALA A 46 19.29 18.18 5.72
C ALA A 46 19.58 18.57 4.26
N ALA A 47 19.25 19.81 3.90
CA ALA A 47 19.43 20.34 2.54
C ALA A 47 20.91 20.43 2.12
N THR A 48 21.79 20.62 3.10
CA THR A 48 23.25 20.66 2.96
C THR A 48 23.87 19.86 4.10
N LEU A 49 24.85 19.02 3.79
CA LEU A 49 25.73 18.35 4.74
C LEU A 49 27.07 19.08 4.75
N THR A 50 27.67 19.24 5.92
CA THR A 50 28.94 19.97 6.07
C THR A 50 29.96 19.13 6.81
N PHE A 51 31.08 18.88 6.15
CA PHE A 51 32.20 18.10 6.68
C PHE A 51 33.36 19.05 6.96
N THR A 52 33.96 18.94 8.14
CA THR A 52 35.10 19.77 8.55
C THR A 52 36.34 18.90 8.63
N ALA A 53 37.47 19.38 8.12
CA ALA A 53 38.75 18.68 8.18
C ALA A 53 39.09 18.27 9.62
N GLY A 54 39.52 17.02 9.81
CA GLY A 54 39.80 16.43 11.11
C GLY A 54 38.57 15.87 11.85
N VAL A 55 37.35 16.07 11.33
CA VAL A 55 36.12 15.47 11.86
C VAL A 55 35.68 14.31 10.95
N ASN A 56 35.92 13.08 11.40
CA ASN A 56 35.66 11.87 10.62
C ASN A 56 34.25 11.27 10.83
N THR A 57 33.34 12.00 11.46
CA THR A 57 31.97 11.53 11.71
C THR A 57 31.18 11.46 10.40
N PRO A 58 30.65 10.29 10.02
CA PRO A 58 29.80 10.17 8.83
C PRO A 58 28.49 10.94 8.98
N GLN A 59 27.97 11.44 7.85
CA GLN A 59 26.63 12.02 7.77
C GLN A 59 25.82 11.25 6.73
N ASN A 60 24.52 11.10 7.00
CA ASN A 60 23.64 10.29 6.17
C ASN A 60 22.75 11.16 5.29
N ILE A 61 22.63 10.78 4.03
CA ILE A 61 21.57 11.23 3.14
C ILE A 61 20.45 10.20 3.26
N THR A 62 19.40 10.56 4.00
CA THR A 62 18.22 9.73 4.19
C THR A 62 17.22 9.98 3.08
N LEU A 63 16.65 8.91 2.55
CA LEU A 63 15.73 8.89 1.42
C LEU A 63 14.52 8.04 1.77
N THR A 64 13.38 8.39 1.22
CA THR A 64 12.19 7.55 1.18
C THR A 64 11.79 7.31 -0.27
N CYS A 65 11.09 6.21 -0.51
CA CYS A 65 10.45 5.93 -1.79
C CYS A 65 9.06 5.33 -1.59
N VAL A 66 8.14 5.56 -2.52
CA VAL A 66 6.82 4.93 -2.57
C VAL A 66 6.85 3.84 -3.63
N SER A 67 6.48 2.61 -3.25
CA SER A 67 6.46 1.47 -4.19
C SER A 67 5.35 1.62 -5.25
N GLY A 68 5.66 1.17 -6.46
CA GLY A 68 4.70 1.00 -7.56
C GLY A 68 4.41 -0.48 -7.83
N ALA A 69 3.52 -0.74 -8.79
CA ALA A 69 3.28 -2.10 -9.30
C ALA A 69 4.50 -2.68 -10.04
N ALA A 70 5.39 -1.81 -10.54
CA ALA A 70 6.69 -2.17 -11.08
C ALA A 70 7.81 -1.46 -10.29
N THR A 71 9.04 -1.95 -10.45
CA THR A 71 10.23 -1.31 -9.89
C THR A 71 10.34 0.12 -10.42
N ARG A 72 10.62 1.07 -9.52
CA ARG A 72 10.78 2.48 -9.84
C ARG A 72 12.24 2.89 -9.73
N THR A 73 12.69 3.75 -10.63
CA THR A 73 14.08 4.21 -10.65
C THR A 73 14.19 5.72 -10.83
N ALA A 74 15.17 6.32 -10.16
CA ALA A 74 15.51 7.73 -10.31
C ALA A 74 17.02 7.91 -10.14
N ASN A 75 17.52 9.10 -10.48
CA ASN A 75 18.90 9.50 -10.23
C ASN A 75 18.93 10.64 -9.23
N LEU A 76 19.67 10.46 -8.14
CA LEU A 76 20.02 11.51 -7.21
C LEU A 76 21.33 12.16 -7.67
N GLN A 77 21.32 13.47 -7.81
CA GLN A 77 22.48 14.31 -8.02
C GLN A 77 22.71 15.16 -6.76
N ALA A 78 23.97 15.42 -6.41
CA ALA A 78 24.35 16.43 -5.43
C ALA A 78 25.61 17.17 -5.88
N THR A 79 25.76 18.42 -5.45
CA THR A 79 26.97 19.21 -5.67
C THR A 79 27.84 19.17 -4.43
N GLU A 80 29.04 18.62 -4.57
CA GLU A 80 30.10 18.70 -3.59
C GLU A 80 30.91 19.98 -3.81
N THR A 81 31.09 20.80 -2.77
CA THR A 81 31.87 22.04 -2.85
C THR A 81 32.94 22.03 -1.78
N ILE A 82 34.20 22.15 -2.19
CA ILE A 82 35.34 22.23 -1.27
C ILE A 82 35.63 23.69 -0.88
N THR A 83 36.49 23.87 0.13
CA THR A 83 37.00 25.20 0.51
C THR A 83 37.66 25.87 -0.71
N GLY A 84 37.34 27.14 -0.95
CA GLY A 84 37.74 27.85 -2.16
C GLY A 84 36.73 27.78 -3.32
N GLY A 85 35.63 27.03 -3.15
CA GLY A 85 34.46 27.11 -4.03
C GLY A 85 34.48 26.19 -5.25
N ALA A 86 35.51 25.36 -5.43
CA ALA A 86 35.52 24.37 -6.49
C ALA A 86 34.43 23.30 -6.26
N THR A 87 33.70 22.95 -7.33
CA THR A 87 32.52 22.07 -7.26
C THR A 87 32.71 20.78 -8.05
N THR A 88 32.16 19.66 -7.56
CA THR A 88 32.07 18.37 -8.25
C THR A 88 30.65 17.81 -8.15
N GLN A 89 30.13 17.25 -9.24
CA GLN A 89 28.83 16.57 -9.26
C GLN A 89 28.97 15.13 -8.75
N ARG A 90 28.05 14.69 -7.90
CA ARG A 90 27.94 13.31 -7.40
C ARG A 90 26.60 12.73 -7.79
N PHE A 91 26.60 11.45 -8.16
CA PHE A 91 25.42 10.76 -8.69
C PHE A 91 25.21 9.42 -8.01
N TRP A 92 23.94 9.08 -7.75
CA TRP A 92 23.51 7.78 -7.26
C TRP A 92 22.25 7.34 -7.98
N GLN A 93 22.19 6.07 -8.39
CA GLN A 93 20.96 5.46 -8.83
C GLN A 93 20.11 5.11 -7.61
N LEU A 94 18.83 5.51 -7.65
CA LEU A 94 17.83 5.15 -6.67
C LEU A 94 16.95 4.05 -7.26
N VAL A 95 16.67 3.03 -6.46
CA VAL A 95 15.78 1.92 -6.84
C VAL A 95 14.78 1.70 -5.72
N CYS A 96 13.49 1.81 -6.04
CA CYS A 96 12.41 1.41 -5.16
C CYS A 96 11.83 0.08 -5.70
N PRO A 97 11.92 -1.02 -4.94
CA PRO A 97 11.35 -2.29 -5.38
C PRO A 97 9.85 -2.19 -5.70
N ALA A 98 9.37 -3.06 -6.59
CA ALA A 98 7.94 -3.22 -6.80
C ALA A 98 7.26 -3.68 -5.50
N GLY A 99 6.10 -3.10 -5.19
CA GLY A 99 5.23 -3.62 -4.14
C GLY A 99 4.40 -4.78 -4.70
N SER A 100 4.05 -5.74 -3.86
CA SER A 100 3.03 -6.72 -4.22
C SER A 100 1.68 -6.01 -4.38
N PRO A 101 0.82 -6.45 -5.33
CA PRO A 101 -0.52 -5.91 -5.45
C PRO A 101 -1.27 -6.03 -4.12
N ASN A 102 -2.07 -5.02 -3.78
CA ASN A 102 -2.92 -5.06 -2.60
C ASN A 102 -3.85 -6.28 -2.72
N PRO A 103 -3.86 -7.22 -1.77
CA PRO A 103 -4.64 -8.42 -1.91
C PRO A 103 -6.13 -8.08 -1.85
N LEU A 104 -6.86 -8.44 -2.89
CA LEU A 104 -8.31 -8.28 -2.97
C LEU A 104 -8.96 -9.59 -2.55
N GLY A 105 -9.99 -9.50 -1.70
CA GLY A 105 -10.83 -10.66 -1.37
C GLY A 105 -11.60 -11.15 -2.61
N PRO A 106 -12.18 -12.36 -2.56
CA PRO A 106 -12.99 -12.88 -3.66
C PRO A 106 -14.26 -12.03 -3.89
N SER A 107 -14.72 -11.98 -5.13
CA SER A 107 -16.07 -11.54 -5.47
C SER A 107 -17.06 -12.66 -5.17
N ILE A 108 -18.28 -12.34 -4.71
CA ILE A 108 -19.26 -13.34 -4.32
C ILE A 108 -20.49 -13.26 -5.23
N ALA A 109 -20.78 -14.36 -5.91
CA ALA A 109 -22.02 -14.54 -6.67
C ALA A 109 -23.08 -15.21 -5.80
N TYR A 110 -24.35 -14.86 -6.02
CA TYR A 110 -25.48 -15.39 -5.25
C TYR A 110 -26.45 -16.13 -6.16
N ASN A 111 -27.00 -17.25 -5.68
CA ASN A 111 -28.16 -17.90 -6.27
C ASN A 111 -29.23 -18.13 -5.19
N PRO A 112 -30.41 -17.49 -5.29
CA PRO A 112 -30.84 -16.56 -6.34
C PRO A 112 -30.00 -15.27 -6.39
N THR A 113 -29.98 -14.59 -7.55
CA THR A 113 -29.17 -13.39 -7.79
C THR A 113 -29.51 -12.28 -6.80
N ALA A 114 -28.49 -11.65 -6.19
CA ALA A 114 -28.69 -10.50 -5.32
C ALA A 114 -29.01 -9.23 -6.12
N GLY A 115 -29.89 -8.39 -5.57
CA GLY A 115 -30.20 -7.07 -6.12
C GLY A 115 -29.36 -5.96 -5.48
N ALA A 116 -29.19 -4.83 -6.16
CA ALA A 116 -28.49 -3.66 -5.62
C ALA A 116 -29.32 -2.87 -4.59
N SER A 117 -30.63 -3.12 -4.53
CA SER A 117 -31.57 -2.50 -3.59
C SER A 117 -32.67 -3.47 -3.16
N ALA A 118 -33.40 -3.12 -2.09
CA ALA A 118 -34.48 -3.93 -1.54
C ALA A 118 -35.51 -4.30 -2.63
N GLY A 119 -35.85 -5.59 -2.72
CA GLY A 119 -36.83 -6.11 -3.68
C GLY A 119 -36.32 -6.30 -5.11
N THR A 120 -35.05 -6.03 -5.42
CA THR A 120 -34.50 -6.18 -6.78
C THR A 120 -33.73 -7.48 -7.03
N GLY A 121 -33.54 -8.31 -5.99
CA GLY A 121 -32.95 -9.65 -6.12
C GLY A 121 -33.96 -10.70 -6.57
N GLY A 122 -33.46 -11.88 -6.95
CA GLY A 122 -34.29 -13.04 -7.26
C GLY A 122 -34.96 -13.61 -5.99
N PRO A 123 -36.14 -14.26 -6.13
CA PRO A 123 -36.87 -14.78 -4.98
C PRO A 123 -36.18 -15.98 -4.35
N VAL A 124 -36.14 -16.02 -3.01
CA VAL A 124 -35.77 -17.22 -2.25
C VAL A 124 -37.02 -18.05 -2.06
N ASN A 125 -37.12 -19.18 -2.76
CA ASN A 125 -38.26 -20.08 -2.66
C ASN A 125 -38.10 -20.99 -1.44
N PHE A 126 -39.10 -21.00 -0.57
CA PHE A 126 -39.14 -21.89 0.59
C PHE A 126 -39.86 -23.19 0.23
N THR A 127 -39.32 -24.32 0.66
CA THR A 127 -39.87 -25.66 0.48
C THR A 127 -40.27 -26.27 1.82
N GLY A 128 -41.25 -27.17 1.84
CA GLY A 128 -41.74 -27.81 3.08
C GLY A 128 -42.90 -27.09 3.78
N VAL A 129 -43.35 -25.95 3.26
CA VAL A 129 -44.60 -25.31 3.71
C VAL A 129 -45.77 -25.91 2.92
N THR A 130 -46.56 -26.78 3.56
CA THR A 130 -47.70 -27.47 2.90
C THR A 130 -49.03 -27.22 3.59
N THR A 131 -49.02 -26.82 4.87
CA THR A 131 -50.21 -26.42 5.63
C THR A 131 -49.88 -25.24 6.54
N VAL A 132 -50.91 -24.52 7.01
CA VAL A 132 -50.73 -23.40 7.93
C VAL A 132 -50.06 -23.87 9.21
N GLY A 133 -49.02 -23.14 9.63
CA GLY A 133 -48.25 -23.44 10.85
C GLY A 133 -47.03 -24.35 10.64
N THR A 134 -46.77 -24.84 9.42
CA THR A 134 -45.53 -25.59 9.14
C THR A 134 -44.38 -24.67 8.79
N THR A 135 -43.15 -25.12 9.09
CA THR A 135 -41.93 -24.41 8.72
C THR A 135 -41.35 -24.97 7.43
N GLY A 136 -40.85 -24.10 6.57
CA GLY A 136 -40.10 -24.48 5.39
C GLY A 136 -38.69 -23.90 5.39
N ASN A 137 -37.85 -24.41 4.49
CA ASN A 137 -36.48 -23.95 4.31
C ASN A 137 -36.30 -23.36 2.91
N GLY A 138 -35.59 -22.24 2.85
CA GLY A 138 -35.08 -21.63 1.63
C GLY A 138 -33.57 -21.44 1.75
N THR A 139 -32.85 -21.51 0.64
CA THR A 139 -31.39 -21.39 0.63
C THR A 139 -30.94 -20.28 -0.29
N ILE A 140 -29.91 -19.56 0.14
CA ILE A 140 -29.11 -18.67 -0.73
C ILE A 140 -27.73 -19.28 -0.79
N VAL A 141 -27.29 -19.62 -1.99
CA VAL A 141 -25.93 -20.09 -2.22
C VAL A 141 -25.04 -18.89 -2.50
N ALA A 142 -23.95 -18.74 -1.76
CA ALA A 142 -22.92 -17.75 -1.98
C ALA A 142 -21.66 -18.44 -2.52
N THR A 143 -21.27 -18.11 -3.75
CA THR A 143 -20.13 -18.72 -4.44
C THR A 143 -19.02 -17.69 -4.62
N PRO A 144 -17.89 -17.81 -3.90
CA PRO A 144 -16.74 -16.93 -4.10
C PRO A 144 -16.03 -17.25 -5.42
N SER A 145 -15.49 -16.22 -6.08
CA SER A 145 -14.68 -16.34 -7.28
C SER A 145 -13.62 -15.23 -7.33
N GLY A 146 -12.44 -15.56 -7.88
CA GLY A 146 -11.30 -14.65 -7.86
C GLY A 146 -10.70 -14.48 -6.46
N GLY A 147 -10.05 -13.33 -6.25
CA GLY A 147 -9.29 -13.04 -5.04
C GLY A 147 -7.80 -13.29 -5.21
N ALA A 148 -6.97 -12.60 -4.42
CA ALA A 148 -5.53 -12.74 -4.41
C ALA A 148 -4.98 -12.82 -2.99
N ALA A 149 -3.93 -13.65 -2.82
CA ALA A 149 -3.27 -13.90 -1.54
C ALA A 149 -4.25 -14.31 -0.41
N ALA A 150 -3.92 -13.99 0.84
CA ALA A 150 -4.71 -14.33 2.03
C ALA A 150 -5.87 -13.35 2.30
N ALA A 151 -6.32 -12.56 1.31
CA ALA A 151 -7.43 -11.64 1.50
C ALA A 151 -8.77 -12.39 1.59
N THR A 152 -9.63 -11.91 2.48
CA THR A 152 -10.97 -12.48 2.72
C THR A 152 -12.04 -11.46 2.37
N THR A 153 -13.22 -11.96 1.99
CA THR A 153 -14.44 -11.16 1.81
C THR A 153 -15.44 -11.63 2.85
N THR A 154 -15.90 -10.73 3.71
CA THR A 154 -16.80 -11.08 4.81
C THR A 154 -18.21 -10.60 4.54
N LEU A 155 -19.20 -11.48 4.66
CA LEU A 155 -20.60 -11.09 4.81
C LEU A 155 -20.97 -11.03 6.29
N GLY A 156 -21.58 -9.93 6.70
CA GLY A 156 -22.07 -9.72 8.06
C GLY A 156 -23.30 -8.81 8.08
N SER A 157 -23.79 -8.50 9.29
CA SER A 157 -24.88 -7.54 9.52
C SER A 157 -26.18 -7.85 8.77
N PHE A 158 -26.57 -9.12 8.76
CA PHE A 158 -27.79 -9.57 8.10
C PHE A 158 -29.03 -9.05 8.82
N SER A 159 -30.00 -8.55 8.05
CA SER A 159 -31.30 -8.12 8.55
C SER A 159 -32.42 -8.67 7.65
N ILE A 160 -33.55 -9.00 8.28
CA ILE A 160 -34.79 -9.36 7.60
C ILE A 160 -35.75 -8.20 7.85
N THR A 161 -36.33 -7.65 6.78
CA THR A 161 -37.23 -6.50 6.84
C THR A 161 -38.49 -6.77 6.02
N GLY A 162 -39.56 -6.01 6.26
CA GLY A 162 -40.88 -6.20 5.65
C GLY A 162 -41.98 -6.41 6.70
N ALA A 163 -43.24 -6.38 6.26
CA ALA A 163 -44.40 -6.50 7.15
C ALA A 163 -44.38 -7.81 7.97
N ASP A 164 -43.97 -8.90 7.33
CA ASP A 164 -43.96 -10.24 7.91
C ASP A 164 -42.57 -10.71 8.35
N ALA A 165 -41.61 -9.79 8.57
CA ALA A 165 -40.23 -10.13 8.88
C ALA A 165 -40.10 -11.07 10.10
N ALA A 166 -40.99 -10.94 11.08
CA ALA A 166 -41.03 -11.79 12.27
C ALA A 166 -41.34 -13.27 11.97
N SER A 167 -41.89 -13.59 10.81
CA SER A 167 -42.19 -14.95 10.35
C SER A 167 -40.99 -15.66 9.74
N PHE A 168 -39.85 -14.97 9.57
CA PHE A 168 -38.64 -15.51 8.97
C PHE A 168 -37.49 -15.50 9.97
N ALA A 169 -36.66 -16.54 9.92
CA ALA A 169 -35.44 -16.63 10.71
C ALA A 169 -34.26 -17.02 9.81
N ARG A 170 -33.12 -16.37 10.03
CA ARG A 170 -31.85 -16.77 9.41
C ARG A 170 -31.19 -17.82 10.29
N THR A 171 -30.87 -18.98 9.71
CA THR A 171 -30.22 -20.11 10.41
C THR A 171 -28.73 -20.24 10.09
N SER A 172 -28.19 -19.42 9.20
CA SER A 172 -26.75 -19.38 8.91
C SER A 172 -25.95 -18.73 10.05
N ALA A 173 -24.62 -18.87 9.98
CA ALA A 173 -23.69 -18.19 10.88
C ALA A 173 -23.90 -16.66 10.86
N ALA A 174 -23.60 -16.00 11.98
CA ALA A 174 -23.71 -14.55 12.09
C ALA A 174 -22.84 -13.80 11.05
N THR A 175 -21.73 -14.44 10.68
CA THR A 175 -20.71 -13.96 9.74
C THR A 175 -20.30 -15.12 8.82
N LEU A 176 -20.11 -14.84 7.52
CA LEU A 176 -19.51 -15.78 6.57
C LEU A 176 -18.25 -15.16 5.97
N THR A 177 -17.18 -15.95 5.85
CA THR A 177 -15.84 -15.54 5.36
C THR A 177 -15.34 -16.50 4.29
#